data_AF-A0A445EFA3-F1
#
_entry.id   AF-A0A445EFA3-F1
#
_cell.length_a   1.000
_cell.length_b   1.000
_cell.length_c   1.000
_cell.angle_alpha   90.00
_cell.angle_beta   90.00
_cell.angle_gamma   90.00
#
_symmetry.space_group_name_H-M   'P 1'
#
loop_
_entity.id
_entity.type
_entity.pdbx_description
1 polymer ?
#
loop_
_entity_poly.entity_id
_entity_poly.type
_entity_poly.pdbx_seq_one_letter_code
_entity_poly.pdbx_strand_id
1 'polypeptide(L)'
;MKRDIKGPLNHPQPVAISARSSIVGEIQNRSAHLLAIRVDIETKGEFINDLIKKAVDASYMDIEEVLKFVDGLDGDERAILKRFNWPEKKADAMREAAVEYRELNLLEQEISSYKDDPDIPFGAALKKMASLLDKSELNIRRLIKLQNSVMRSYQAYTFQPLGCLIRG
;
A
#
# COMPACT_ATOMS: atom_id res chain seq x y z
N MET A 1 -20.22 42.26 80.69
CA MET A 1 -19.02 42.67 79.93
C MET A 1 -18.69 41.54 78.95
N LYS A 2 -19.24 41.58 77.74
CA LYS A 2 -18.50 41.78 76.47
C LYS A 2 -17.42 40.72 76.18
N ARG A 3 -17.74 39.73 75.33
CA ARG A 3 -17.38 39.73 73.89
C ARG A 3 -17.61 38.34 73.25
N ASP A 4 -18.47 38.32 72.24
CA ASP A 4 -18.44 37.38 71.13
C ASP A 4 -17.08 37.41 70.42
N ILE A 5 -16.54 36.25 70.07
CA ILE A 5 -15.60 36.12 68.96
C ILE A 5 -16.12 35.00 68.06
N LYS A 6 -16.96 35.42 67.11
CA LYS A 6 -17.31 34.65 65.92
C LYS A 6 -16.06 34.62 65.04
N GLY A 7 -15.30 33.52 65.10
CA GLY A 7 -14.17 33.29 64.20
C GLY A 7 -14.66 33.19 62.76
N PRO A 8 -13.99 33.82 61.78
CA PRO A 8 -14.37 33.70 60.38
C PRO A 8 -14.10 32.27 59.88
N LEU A 9 -15.15 31.67 59.35
CA LEU A 9 -15.13 30.44 58.57
C LEU A 9 -14.34 30.68 57.27
N ASN A 10 -13.03 30.51 57.31
CA ASN A 10 -12.21 30.49 56.09
C ASN A 10 -12.14 29.06 55.57
N HIS A 11 -13.15 28.67 54.79
CA HIS A 11 -13.04 27.55 53.85
C HIS A 11 -12.23 28.02 52.63
N PRO A 12 -10.99 27.55 52.37
CA PRO A 12 -10.32 27.83 51.11
C PRO A 12 -10.80 26.83 50.05
N GLN A 13 -12.10 26.79 49.72
CA GLN A 13 -12.64 25.59 49.06
C GLN A 13 -13.75 25.82 48.02
N PRO A 14 -13.70 26.87 47.18
CA PRO A 14 -14.28 26.74 45.83
C PRO A 14 -13.24 26.93 44.72
N VAL A 15 -12.39 27.95 44.82
CA VAL A 15 -11.43 28.31 43.75
C VAL A 15 -10.27 27.30 43.67
N ALA A 16 -9.77 26.83 44.80
CA ALA A 16 -8.73 25.79 44.83
C ALA A 16 -9.25 24.43 44.34
N ILE A 17 -10.51 24.10 44.63
CA ILE A 17 -11.17 22.88 44.11
C ILE A 17 -11.41 23.02 42.60
N SER A 18 -11.87 24.18 42.14
CA SER A 18 -12.09 24.48 40.72
C SER A 18 -10.80 24.47 39.91
N ALA A 19 -9.70 25.00 40.45
CA ALA A 19 -8.40 24.96 39.80
C ALA A 19 -7.84 23.54 39.76
N ARG A 20 -8.01 22.75 40.84
CA ARG A 20 -7.66 21.33 40.86
C ARG A 20 -8.52 20.51 39.90
N SER A 21 -9.83 20.74 39.81
CA SER A 21 -10.71 20.06 38.86
C SER A 21 -10.39 20.45 37.43
N SER A 22 -9.98 21.70 37.18
CA SER A 22 -9.50 22.16 35.87
C SER A 22 -8.21 21.45 35.47
N ILE A 23 -7.23 21.33 36.38
CA ILE A 23 -5.97 20.63 36.12
C ILE A 23 -6.20 19.12 35.91
N VAL A 24 -7.04 18.50 36.76
CA VAL A 24 -7.37 17.08 36.64
C VAL A 24 -8.11 16.80 35.32
N GLY A 25 -9.06 17.66 34.95
CA GLY A 25 -9.76 17.57 33.66
C GLY A 25 -8.81 17.73 32.48
N GLU A 26 -7.84 18.66 32.55
CA GLU A 26 -6.83 18.82 31.51
C GLU A 26 -5.91 17.59 31.40
N ILE A 27 -5.49 17.00 32.53
CA ILE A 27 -4.69 15.77 32.55
C ILE A 27 -5.48 14.63 31.94
N GLN A 28 -6.74 14.43 32.32
CA GLN A 28 -7.60 13.39 31.76
C GLN A 28 -7.80 13.56 30.26
N ASN A 29 -8.00 14.80 29.80
CA ASN A 29 -8.12 15.10 28.38
C ASN A 29 -6.82 14.76 27.61
N ARG A 30 -5.66 15.18 28.13
CA ARG A 30 -4.36 14.84 27.53
C ARG A 30 -4.11 13.33 27.53
N SER A 31 -4.46 12.64 28.62
CA SER A 31 -4.37 11.18 28.70
C SER A 31 -5.26 10.48 27.67
N ALA A 32 -6.50 10.95 27.49
CA ALA A 32 -7.41 10.42 26.48
C ALA A 32 -6.86 10.63 25.05
N HIS A 33 -6.31 11.80 24.75
CA HIS A 33 -5.67 12.07 23.45
C HIS A 33 -4.47 11.15 23.20
N LEU A 34 -3.60 10.94 24.20
CA LEU A 34 -2.46 10.03 24.07
C LEU A 34 -2.90 8.57 23.85
N LEU A 35 -3.99 8.13 24.50
CA LEU A 35 -4.57 6.81 24.26
C LEU A 35 -5.10 6.68 22.83
N ALA A 36 -5.75 7.71 22.30
CA ALA A 36 -6.22 7.71 20.91
C ALA A 36 -5.05 7.62 19.91
N ILE A 37 -3.97 8.38 20.13
CA ILE A 37 -2.76 8.30 19.30
C ILE A 37 -2.14 6.91 19.37
N ARG A 38 -2.08 6.32 20.57
CA ARG A 38 -1.55 4.97 20.75
C ARG A 38 -2.34 3.95 19.94
N VAL A 39 -3.67 3.98 20.05
CA VAL A 39 -4.56 3.07 19.30
C VAL A 39 -4.39 3.25 17.79
N ASP A 40 -4.25 4.49 17.31
CA ASP A 40 -4.01 4.77 15.90
C ASP A 40 -2.66 4.20 15.41
N ILE A 41 -1.59 4.37 16.19
CA ILE A 41 -0.28 3.80 15.88
C ILE A 41 -0.33 2.27 15.84
N GLU A 42 -0.99 1.64 16.82
CA GLU A 42 -1.15 0.18 16.88
C GLU A 42 -1.93 -0.33 15.64
N THR A 43 -3.07 0.29 15.33
CA THR A 43 -3.92 -0.10 14.19
C THR A 43 -3.18 0.06 12.84
N LYS A 44 -2.48 1.18 12.64
CA LYS A 44 -1.70 1.41 11.41
C LYS A 44 -0.49 0.48 11.32
N GLY A 45 0.13 0.17 12.46
CA GLY A 45 1.22 -0.80 12.53
C GLY A 45 0.77 -2.20 12.11
N GLU A 46 -0.38 -2.66 12.60
CA GLU A 46 -0.99 -3.93 12.19
C GLU A 46 -1.29 -3.95 10.69
N PHE A 47 -1.91 -2.89 10.17
CA PHE A 47 -2.18 -2.77 8.73
C PHE A 47 -0.91 -2.90 7.87
N ILE A 48 0.18 -2.22 8.25
CA ILE A 48 1.46 -2.29 7.52
C ILE A 48 2.05 -3.71 7.58
N ASN A 49 2.00 -4.35 8.73
CA ASN A 49 2.48 -5.73 8.90
C ASN A 49 1.68 -6.71 8.04
N ASP A 50 0.36 -6.56 7.99
CA ASP A 50 -0.52 -7.36 7.14
C ASP A 50 -0.21 -7.15 5.65
N LEU A 51 0.08 -5.92 5.25
CA LEU A 51 0.43 -5.60 3.86
C LEU A 51 1.77 -6.20 3.45
N ILE A 52 2.78 -6.11 4.33
CA ILE A 52 4.07 -6.78 4.13
C ILE A 52 3.87 -8.28 4.01
N LYS A 53 3.10 -8.89 4.92
CA LYS A 53 2.82 -10.32 4.89
C LYS A 53 2.12 -10.73 3.60
N LYS A 54 1.07 -10.01 3.19
CA LYS A 54 0.39 -10.23 1.91
C LYS A 54 1.35 -10.16 0.73
N ALA A 55 2.26 -9.18 0.70
CA ALA A 55 3.24 -9.04 -0.36
C ALA A 55 4.27 -10.18 -0.37
N VAL A 56 4.73 -10.63 0.81
CA VAL A 56 5.66 -11.76 0.97
C VAL A 56 5.00 -13.07 0.58
N ASP A 57 3.78 -13.31 1.02
CA ASP A 57 3.05 -14.57 0.80
C ASP A 57 2.34 -14.61 -0.56
N ALA A 58 2.33 -13.50 -1.31
CA ALA A 58 1.64 -13.40 -2.60
C ALA A 58 2.06 -14.53 -3.56
N SER A 59 1.10 -15.38 -3.91
CA SER A 59 1.24 -16.46 -4.88
C SER A 59 -0.05 -16.53 -5.69
N TYR A 60 -0.39 -15.41 -6.32
CA TYR A 60 -1.60 -15.27 -7.11
C TYR A 60 -1.51 -16.14 -8.36
N MET A 61 -2.58 -16.89 -8.63
CA MET A 61 -2.75 -17.64 -9.88
C MET A 61 -3.47 -16.81 -10.95
N ASP A 62 -4.18 -15.78 -10.51
CA ASP A 62 -5.02 -14.92 -11.31
C ASP A 62 -4.40 -13.51 -11.39
N ILE A 63 -4.22 -12.97 -12.61
CA ILE A 63 -3.59 -11.67 -12.81
C ILE A 63 -4.49 -10.54 -12.30
N GLU A 64 -5.81 -10.75 -12.28
CA GLU A 64 -6.79 -9.86 -11.70
C GLU A 64 -6.59 -9.68 -10.18
N GLU A 65 -6.09 -10.68 -9.47
CA GLU A 65 -5.72 -10.56 -8.05
C GLU A 65 -4.46 -9.70 -7.87
N VAL A 66 -3.50 -9.81 -8.80
CA VAL A 66 -2.32 -8.93 -8.84
C VAL A 66 -2.75 -7.49 -9.09
N LEU A 67 -3.71 -7.25 -10.00
CA LEU A 67 -4.26 -5.91 -10.25
C LEU A 67 -4.89 -5.33 -8.97
N LYS A 68 -5.74 -6.09 -8.28
CA LYS A 68 -6.37 -5.65 -7.03
C LYS A 68 -5.35 -5.31 -5.95
N PHE A 69 -4.30 -6.13 -5.84
CA PHE A 69 -3.21 -5.88 -4.90
C PHE A 69 -2.46 -4.58 -5.23
N VAL A 70 -2.12 -4.37 -6.50
CA VAL A 70 -1.37 -3.18 -6.96
C VAL A 70 -2.21 -1.91 -6.90
N ASP A 71 -3.51 -1.98 -7.23
CA ASP A 71 -4.43 -0.83 -7.14
C ASP A 71 -4.69 -0.40 -5.69
N GLY A 72 -4.54 -1.32 -4.74
CA GLY A 72 -4.59 -1.03 -3.30
C GLY A 72 -3.32 -0.38 -2.75
N LEU A 73 -2.34 -0.03 -3.59
CA LEU A 73 -1.07 0.61 -3.21
C LEU A 73 -0.87 1.91 -3.99
N ASP A 74 -1.13 3.06 -3.36
CA ASP A 74 -0.89 4.35 -4.01
C ASP A 74 0.61 4.75 -4.01
N GLY A 75 0.95 5.88 -4.65
CA GLY A 75 2.33 6.39 -4.73
C GLY A 75 2.95 6.74 -3.38
N ASP A 76 2.14 7.27 -2.46
CA ASP A 76 2.59 7.81 -1.19
C ASP A 76 2.78 6.69 -0.16
N GLU A 77 1.87 5.71 -0.15
CA GLU A 77 1.96 4.49 0.64
C GLU A 77 3.24 3.70 0.33
N ARG A 78 3.61 3.61 -0.96
CA ARG A 78 4.86 2.93 -1.36
C ARG A 78 6.11 3.61 -0.80
N ALA A 79 6.14 4.94 -0.80
CA ALA A 79 7.27 5.68 -0.22
C ALA A 79 7.37 5.46 1.29
N ILE A 80 6.23 5.30 1.97
CA ILE A 80 6.18 4.98 3.40
C ILE A 80 6.65 3.54 3.64
N LEU A 81 6.21 2.58 2.83
CA LEU A 81 6.54 1.16 2.98
C LEU A 81 8.04 0.86 2.87
N LYS A 82 8.81 1.67 2.13
CA LYS A 82 10.28 1.57 2.06
C LYS A 82 10.99 1.72 3.42
N ARG A 83 10.32 2.29 4.42
CA ARG A 83 10.86 2.41 5.79
C ARG A 83 10.72 1.12 6.59
N PHE A 84 10.00 0.12 6.07
CA PHE A 84 9.75 -1.17 6.69
C PHE A 84 10.43 -2.30 5.90
N ASN A 85 10.30 -3.54 6.36
CA ASN A 85 10.80 -4.74 5.67
C ASN A 85 9.94 -5.11 4.44
N TRP A 86 9.64 -4.12 3.60
CA TRP A 86 8.82 -4.27 2.41
C TRP A 86 9.55 -5.11 1.34
N PRO A 87 8.92 -6.14 0.75
CA PRO A 87 9.55 -6.97 -0.28
C PRO A 87 9.55 -6.25 -1.64
N GLU A 88 10.36 -5.19 -1.75
CA GLU A 88 10.36 -4.24 -2.88
C GLU A 88 10.47 -4.94 -4.25
N LYS A 89 11.40 -5.90 -4.41
CA LYS A 89 11.57 -6.64 -5.68
C LYS A 89 10.31 -7.40 -6.10
N LYS A 90 9.61 -8.02 -5.15
CA LYS A 90 8.40 -8.81 -5.44
C LYS A 90 7.22 -7.89 -5.71
N ALA A 91 7.09 -6.80 -4.95
CA ALA A 91 6.09 -5.77 -5.19
C ALA A 91 6.27 -5.09 -6.55
N ASP A 92 7.50 -4.76 -6.94
CA ASP A 92 7.81 -4.18 -8.25
C ASP A 92 7.54 -5.15 -9.40
N ALA A 93 7.87 -6.43 -9.23
CA ALA A 93 7.51 -7.45 -10.21
C ALA A 93 5.98 -7.54 -10.43
N MET A 94 5.19 -7.51 -9.34
CA MET A 94 3.73 -7.49 -9.43
C MET A 94 3.21 -6.22 -10.11
N ARG A 95 3.79 -5.06 -9.81
CA ARG A 95 3.46 -3.79 -10.44
C ARG A 95 3.76 -3.80 -11.94
N GLU A 96 4.94 -4.27 -12.33
CA GLU A 96 5.33 -4.37 -13.74
C GLU A 96 4.41 -5.34 -14.48
N ALA A 97 4.08 -6.49 -13.88
CA ALA A 97 3.10 -7.42 -14.44
C ALA A 97 1.71 -6.79 -14.62
N ALA A 98 1.23 -6.02 -13.63
CA ALA A 98 -0.03 -5.32 -13.70
C ALA A 98 -0.07 -4.27 -14.83
N VAL A 99 1.02 -3.50 -15.00
CA VAL A 99 1.13 -2.49 -16.07
C VAL A 99 1.14 -3.16 -17.44
N GLU A 100 2.01 -4.14 -17.65
CA GLU A 100 2.12 -4.85 -18.93
C GLU A 100 0.81 -5.58 -19.29
N TYR A 101 0.11 -6.16 -18.31
CA TYR A 101 -1.20 -6.77 -18.54
C TYR A 101 -2.25 -5.75 -19.00
N ARG A 102 -2.30 -4.56 -18.40
CA ARG A 102 -3.21 -3.49 -18.83
C ARG A 102 -2.90 -3.02 -20.25
N GLU A 103 -1.63 -2.85 -20.58
CA GLU A 103 -1.21 -2.50 -21.95
C GLU A 103 -1.64 -3.58 -22.96
N LEU A 104 -1.46 -4.85 -22.60
CA LEU A 104 -1.84 -5.98 -23.45
C LEU A 104 -3.36 -6.05 -23.66
N ASN A 105 -4.15 -5.89 -22.61
CA ASN A 105 -5.62 -5.91 -22.69
C ASN A 105 -6.15 -4.74 -23.55
N LEU A 106 -5.56 -3.54 -23.44
CA LEU A 106 -5.90 -2.42 -24.31
C LEU A 106 -5.60 -2.72 -25.79
N LEU A 107 -4.46 -3.36 -26.07
CA LEU A 107 -4.11 -3.76 -27.43
C LEU A 107 -5.04 -4.85 -27.96
N GLU A 108 -5.38 -5.85 -27.13
CA GLU A 108 -6.34 -6.90 -27.47
C GLU A 108 -7.69 -6.31 -27.85
N GLN A 109 -8.16 -5.30 -27.10
CA GLN A 109 -9.39 -4.58 -27.42
C GLN A 109 -9.26 -3.78 -28.73
N GLU A 110 -8.14 -3.11 -28.97
CA GLU A 110 -7.89 -2.38 -30.23
C GLU A 110 -7.90 -3.33 -31.44
N ILE A 111 -7.29 -4.51 -31.32
CA ILE A 111 -7.26 -5.52 -32.38
C ILE A 111 -8.63 -6.17 -32.57
N SER A 112 -9.32 -6.54 -31.48
CA SER A 112 -10.63 -7.21 -31.54
C SER A 112 -11.73 -6.31 -32.07
N SER A 113 -11.62 -5.01 -31.85
CA SER A 113 -12.55 -4.01 -32.38
C SER A 113 -12.22 -3.56 -33.80
N TYR A 114 -11.06 -3.94 -34.34
CA TYR A 114 -10.67 -3.57 -35.69
C TYR A 114 -11.61 -4.20 -36.71
N LYS A 115 -12.12 -3.36 -37.62
CA LYS A 115 -12.90 -3.76 -38.78
C LYS A 115 -12.36 -3.04 -39.99
N ASP A 116 -12.25 -3.76 -41.09
CA ASP A 116 -11.93 -3.16 -42.37
C ASP A 116 -13.08 -2.24 -42.79
N ASP A 117 -12.74 -0.98 -42.94
CA ASP A 117 -13.65 0.05 -43.43
C ASP A 117 -13.49 0.14 -44.96
N PRO A 118 -14.55 -0.14 -45.75
CA PRO A 118 -14.46 -0.04 -47.20
C PRO A 118 -14.33 1.39 -47.70
N ASP A 119 -14.60 2.40 -46.86
CA ASP A 119 -14.55 3.81 -47.23
C ASP A 119 -13.14 4.42 -47.11
N ILE A 120 -12.19 3.72 -46.46
CA ILE A 120 -10.80 4.16 -46.36
C ILE A 120 -9.93 3.63 -47.50
N PRO A 121 -8.93 4.41 -47.98
CA PRO A 121 -7.99 3.93 -48.97
C PRO A 121 -7.26 2.67 -48.49
N PHE A 122 -7.11 1.67 -49.37
CA PHE A 122 -6.43 0.40 -49.06
C PHE A 122 -5.05 0.59 -48.39
N GLY A 123 -4.26 1.57 -48.84
CA GLY A 123 -2.96 1.87 -48.23
C GLY A 123 -3.05 2.35 -46.78
N ALA A 124 -4.13 3.06 -46.41
CA ALA A 124 -4.37 3.49 -45.03
C ALA A 124 -4.80 2.30 -44.15
N ALA A 125 -5.66 1.42 -44.67
CA ALA A 125 -6.04 0.18 -43.99
C ALA A 125 -4.80 -0.70 -43.73
N LEU A 126 -3.98 -0.94 -44.76
CA LEU A 126 -2.77 -1.74 -44.65
C LEU A 126 -1.77 -1.14 -43.64
N LYS A 127 -1.61 0.19 -43.62
CA LYS A 127 -0.77 0.88 -42.63
C LYS A 127 -1.30 0.68 -41.20
N LYS A 128 -2.61 0.70 -41.00
CA LYS A 128 -3.22 0.44 -39.70
C LYS A 128 -2.97 -1.00 -39.25
N MET A 129 -3.20 -1.99 -40.12
CA MET A 129 -2.89 -3.40 -39.83
C MET A 129 -1.41 -3.61 -39.47
N ALA A 130 -0.49 -3.06 -40.26
CA ALA A 130 0.94 -3.14 -39.98
C ALA A 130 1.28 -2.53 -38.61
N SER A 131 0.69 -1.38 -38.27
CA SER A 131 0.91 -0.76 -36.95
C SER A 131 0.40 -1.61 -35.77
N LEU A 132 -0.70 -2.35 -35.96
CA LEU A 132 -1.22 -3.26 -34.94
C LEU A 132 -0.30 -4.48 -34.77
N LEU A 133 0.25 -4.99 -35.87
CA LEU A 133 1.25 -6.06 -35.85
C LEU A 133 2.55 -5.63 -35.15
N ASP A 134 3.06 -4.44 -35.46
CA ASP A 134 4.27 -3.90 -34.81
C ASP A 134 4.05 -3.74 -33.30
N LYS A 135 2.88 -3.23 -32.90
CA LYS A 135 2.48 -3.11 -31.49
C LYS A 135 2.41 -4.47 -30.79
N SER A 136 1.84 -5.49 -31.43
CA SER A 136 1.73 -6.82 -30.82
C SER A 136 3.10 -7.48 -30.65
N GLU A 137 3.97 -7.36 -31.65
CA GLU A 137 5.35 -7.86 -31.58
C GLU A 137 6.16 -7.16 -30.47
N LEU A 138 5.96 -5.84 -30.31
CA LEU A 138 6.59 -5.08 -29.21
C LEU A 138 6.10 -5.56 -27.84
N ASN A 139 4.78 -5.73 -27.65
CA ASN A 139 4.20 -6.18 -26.38
C ASN A 139 4.66 -7.60 -26.02
N ILE A 140 4.66 -8.54 -26.98
CA ILE A 140 5.18 -9.90 -26.76
C ILE A 140 6.65 -9.86 -26.32
N ARG A 141 7.47 -9.01 -26.93
CA ARG A 141 8.87 -8.83 -26.53
C ARG A 141 9.01 -8.28 -25.11
N ARG A 142 8.16 -7.33 -24.70
CA ARG A 142 8.14 -6.82 -23.31
C ARG A 142 7.74 -7.90 -22.32
N LEU A 143 6.69 -8.66 -22.64
CA LEU A 143 6.22 -9.76 -21.80
C LEU A 143 7.30 -10.84 -21.59
N ILE A 144 8.01 -11.24 -22.66
CA ILE A 144 9.12 -12.19 -22.56
C ILE A 144 10.24 -11.62 -21.67
N LYS A 145 10.57 -10.34 -21.80
CA LYS A 145 11.58 -9.69 -20.94
C LYS A 145 11.15 -9.67 -19.48
N LEU A 146 9.90 -9.32 -19.20
CA LEU A 146 9.33 -9.31 -17.86
C LEU A 146 9.39 -10.71 -17.26
N GLN A 147 8.90 -11.73 -17.96
CA GLN A 147 8.93 -13.12 -17.50
C GLN A 147 10.36 -13.55 -17.14
N ASN A 148 11.34 -13.24 -17.99
CA ASN A 148 12.75 -13.53 -17.72
C ASN A 148 13.31 -12.78 -16.50
N SER A 149 12.92 -11.51 -16.32
CA SER A 149 13.34 -10.70 -15.16
C SER A 149 12.75 -11.26 -13.86
N VAL A 150 11.45 -11.55 -13.88
CA VAL A 150 10.69 -12.07 -12.74
C VAL A 150 11.13 -13.48 -12.36
N MET A 151 11.35 -14.37 -13.33
CA MET A 151 11.88 -15.71 -13.04
C MET A 151 13.25 -15.67 -12.36
N ARG A 152 14.13 -14.74 -12.77
CA ARG A 152 15.44 -14.56 -12.13
C ARG A 152 15.32 -14.03 -10.70
N SER A 153 14.35 -13.15 -10.43
CA SER A 153 14.13 -12.66 -9.08
C SER A 153 13.63 -13.79 -8.16
N TYR A 154 12.73 -14.66 -8.62
CA TYR A 154 12.29 -15.84 -7.87
C TYR A 154 13.39 -16.88 -7.61
N GLN A 155 14.27 -17.15 -8.59
CA GLN A 155 15.42 -18.06 -8.40
C GLN A 155 16.36 -17.58 -7.28
N ALA A 156 16.49 -16.27 -7.10
CA ALA A 156 17.27 -15.69 -6.00
C ALA A 156 16.61 -15.89 -4.62
N TYR A 157 15.29 -16.04 -4.54
CA TYR A 157 14.56 -16.32 -3.30
C TYR A 157 14.52 -17.82 -2.94
N THR A 158 14.57 -18.72 -3.93
CA THR A 158 14.67 -20.17 -3.69
C THR A 158 16.04 -20.61 -3.16
N PHE A 159 17.02 -19.71 -3.12
CA PHE A 159 18.38 -19.97 -2.63
C PHE A 159 18.67 -19.26 -1.30
N GLN A 160 17.74 -19.33 -0.34
CA GLN A 160 18.12 -19.27 1.08
C GLN A 160 18.18 -20.70 1.61
N PRO A 161 19.38 -21.31 1.75
CA PRO A 161 19.48 -22.58 2.42
C PRO A 161 19.14 -22.36 3.90
N LEU A 162 17.88 -22.64 4.24
CA LEU A 162 17.46 -22.93 5.60
C LEU A 162 18.22 -24.18 6.05
N GLY A 163 19.20 -23.99 6.94
CA GLY A 163 19.77 -25.07 7.74
C GLY A 163 21.16 -25.52 7.31
N CYS A 164 22.17 -24.88 7.88
CA CYS A 164 23.36 -25.59 8.37
C CYS A 164 23.93 -24.85 9.59
N LEU A 165 23.19 -24.94 10.70
CA LEU A 165 23.76 -24.82 12.04
C LEU A 165 23.63 -26.19 12.71
N ILE A 166 24.47 -27.14 12.31
CA ILE A 166 24.78 -28.29 13.17
C ILE A 166 26.19 -28.06 13.67
N ARG A 167 26.22 -27.67 14.94
CA ARG A 167 27.38 -27.66 15.82
C ARG A 167 27.81 -29.13 15.99
N GLY A 168 29.07 -29.42 15.68
CA GLY A 168 29.79 -30.64 16.02
C GLY A 168 31.22 -30.26 16.33
#